data_AF-A0A1B2YTG2-F1
#
_entry.id   AF-A0A1B2YTG2-F1
#
_cell.length_a   1.000
_cell.length_b   1.000
_cell.length_c   1.000
_cell.angle_alpha   90.00
_cell.angle_beta   90.00
_cell.angle_gamma   90.00
#
_symmetry.space_group_name_H-M   'P 1'
#
loop_
_entity.id
_entity.type
_entity.pdbx_description
1 polymer ?
#
loop_
_entity_poly.entity_id
_entity_poly.type
_entity_poly.pdbx_seq_one_letter_code
_entity_poly.pdbx_strand_id
1 'polypeptide(L)'
;MSVAGARVAGLPENGFAMAFWSLQIALNALWTPVFFGLRNLRLGLLVLIGLWLSVAACLISLWQVDTLSGLLFLPYLAWVSVAGALNASVLNLNPEQRPISLNQISN
;
A
#
# COMPACT_ATOMS: atom_id res chain seq x y z
N MET A 1 6.50 -11.00 2.04
CA MET A 1 6.77 -10.05 0.93
C MET A 1 8.20 -10.14 0.39
N SER A 2 9.24 -10.02 1.21
CA SER A 2 10.64 -10.06 0.74
C SER A 2 11.05 -11.39 0.11
N VAL A 3 10.53 -12.52 0.60
CA VAL A 3 10.78 -13.85 0.02
C VAL A 3 10.18 -13.98 -1.39
N ALA A 4 8.97 -13.48 -1.62
CA ALA A 4 8.33 -13.50 -2.94
C ALA A 4 9.07 -12.60 -3.95
N GLY A 5 9.50 -11.41 -3.52
CA GLY A 5 10.33 -10.52 -4.34
C GLY A 5 11.69 -11.15 -4.68
N ALA A 6 12.35 -11.78 -3.70
CA ALA A 6 13.63 -12.47 -3.92
C ALA A 6 13.51 -13.64 -4.91
N ARG A 7 12.39 -14.38 -4.89
CA ARG A 7 12.14 -15.47 -5.84
C ARG A 7 11.96 -14.97 -7.27
N VAL A 8 11.14 -13.92 -7.45
CA VAL A 8 10.82 -13.40 -8.79
C VAL A 8 11.95 -12.54 -9.37
N ALA A 9 12.82 -11.97 -8.55
CA ALA A 9 14.01 -11.24 -9.01
C ALA A 9 14.96 -12.11 -9.88
N GLY A 10 14.99 -13.43 -9.67
CA GLY A 10 15.83 -14.36 -10.43
C GLY A 10 15.18 -14.99 -11.65
N LEU A 11 13.90 -14.72 -11.92
CA LEU A 11 13.13 -15.36 -13.00
C LEU A 11 13.05 -14.47 -14.25
N PRO A 12 12.98 -15.06 -15.46
CA PRO A 12 12.69 -14.32 -16.68
C PRO A 12 11.31 -13.65 -16.61
N GLU A 13 11.14 -12.53 -17.32
CA GLU A 13 9.89 -11.74 -17.40
C GLU A 13 9.43 -11.06 -16.09
N ASN A 14 10.35 -10.78 -15.17
CA ASN A 14 10.04 -10.18 -13.86
C ASN A 14 9.85 -8.65 -13.84
N GLY A 15 10.03 -7.96 -14.96
CA GLY A 15 10.09 -6.49 -15.01
C GLY A 15 8.86 -5.80 -14.41
N PHE A 16 7.66 -6.23 -14.81
CA PHE A 16 6.41 -5.70 -14.25
C PHE A 16 6.24 -6.07 -12.77
N ALA A 17 6.57 -7.31 -12.39
CA ALA A 17 6.47 -7.76 -11.00
C ALA A 17 7.34 -6.92 -10.06
N MET A 18 8.58 -6.62 -10.47
CA MET A 18 9.53 -5.81 -9.69
C MET A 18 9.15 -4.32 -9.67
N ALA A 19 8.58 -3.80 -10.75
CA ALA A 19 8.04 -2.44 -10.80
C ALA A 19 6.88 -2.27 -9.80
N PHE A 20 5.90 -3.17 -9.81
CA PHE A 20 4.79 -3.14 -8.84
C PHE A 20 5.24 -3.43 -7.41
N TRP A 21 6.25 -4.29 -7.22
CA TRP A 21 6.83 -4.57 -5.91
C TRP A 21 7.49 -3.32 -5.31
N SER A 22 8.21 -2.55 -6.12
CA SER A 22 8.82 -1.28 -5.71
C SER A 22 7.76 -0.21 -5.44
N LEU A 23 6.75 -0.11 -6.30
CA LEU A 23 5.65 0.85 -6.15
C LEU A 23 4.87 0.63 -4.85
N GLN A 24 4.53 -0.62 -4.51
CA GLN A 24 3.79 -0.90 -3.29
C GLN A 24 4.61 -0.57 -2.04
N ILE A 25 5.95 -0.79 -2.03
CA ILE A 25 6.80 -0.37 -0.90
C ILE A 25 6.80 1.16 -0.75
N ALA A 26 6.95 1.89 -1.86
CA ALA A 26 6.95 3.35 -1.82
C ALA A 26 5.61 3.91 -1.30
N LEU A 27 4.49 3.38 -1.78
CA LEU A 27 3.16 3.78 -1.32
C LEU A 27 2.90 3.36 0.13
N ASN A 28 3.39 2.19 0.55
CA ASN A 28 3.28 1.74 1.94
C ASN A 28 4.07 2.65 2.89
N ALA A 29 5.29 3.04 2.50
CA ALA A 29 6.12 3.97 3.26
C ALA A 29 5.51 5.38 3.32
N LEU A 30 4.83 5.83 2.26
CA LEU A 30 4.17 7.13 2.20
C LEU A 30 2.88 7.18 3.04
N TRP A 31 2.18 6.06 3.19
CA TRP A 31 0.90 6.02 3.90
C TRP A 31 1.01 6.46 5.37
N THR A 32 1.98 5.91 6.11
CA THR A 32 2.18 6.22 7.55
C THR A 32 2.37 7.72 7.84
N PRO A 33 3.29 8.46 7.18
CA PRO A 33 3.46 9.90 7.41
C PRO A 33 2.25 10.74 6.95
N VAL A 34 1.52 10.32 5.91
CA VAL A 34 0.31 11.03 5.49
C VAL A 34 -0.84 10.85 6.49
N PHE A 35 -1.05 9.62 6.96
CA PHE A 35 -2.14 9.31 7.88
C PHE A 35 -1.87 9.80 9.30
N PHE A 36 -0.67 9.55 9.84
CA PHE A 36 -0.33 9.91 11.23
C PHE A 36 0.37 11.26 11.34
N GLY A 37 1.26 11.59 10.40
CA GLY A 37 2.04 12.84 10.44
C GLY A 37 1.19 14.05 10.07
N LEU A 38 0.63 14.06 8.87
CA LEU A 38 -0.23 15.16 8.40
C LEU A 38 -1.66 15.10 8.99
N ARG A 39 -2.01 14.00 9.68
CA ARG A 39 -3.36 13.69 10.18
C ARG A 39 -4.45 13.90 9.12
N ASN A 40 -4.09 13.71 7.85
CA ASN A 40 -5.00 13.92 6.74
C ASN A 40 -5.61 12.59 6.34
N LEU A 41 -6.72 12.24 6.99
CA LEU A 41 -7.44 10.98 6.81
C LEU A 41 -7.87 10.76 5.35
N ARG A 42 -8.31 11.83 4.67
CA ARG A 42 -8.76 11.76 3.26
C ARG A 42 -7.60 11.44 2.32
N LEU A 43 -6.48 12.14 2.46
CA LEU A 43 -5.27 11.82 1.68
C LEU A 43 -4.70 10.45 2.05
N GLY A 44 -4.75 10.08 3.34
CA GLY A 44 -4.34 8.76 3.81
C GLY A 44 -5.14 7.64 3.16
N LEU A 45 -6.46 7.81 3.03
CA LEU A 45 -7.33 6.86 2.33
C LEU A 45 -7.02 6.78 0.83
N LEU A 46 -6.76 7.91 0.17
CA LEU A 46 -6.40 7.94 -1.25
C LEU A 46 -5.08 7.18 -1.51
N VAL A 47 -4.05 7.45 -0.69
CA VAL A 47 -2.76 6.74 -0.76
C VAL A 47 -2.96 5.24 -0.49
N LEU A 48 -3.82 4.89 0.46
CA LEU A 48 -4.12 3.50 0.80
C LEU A 48 -4.84 2.76 -0.33
N ILE A 49 -5.77 3.41 -1.04
CA ILE A 49 -6.41 2.84 -2.24
C ILE A 49 -5.35 2.61 -3.33
N GLY A 50 -4.46 3.57 -3.56
CA GLY A 50 -3.34 3.42 -4.48
C GLY A 50 -2.42 2.25 -4.10
N LEU A 51 -2.11 2.11 -2.80
CA LEU A 51 -1.35 0.99 -2.27
C LEU A 51 -2.08 -0.34 -2.56
N TRP A 52 -3.38 -0.41 -2.25
CA TRP A 52 -4.17 -1.62 -2.47
C TRP A 52 -4.15 -2.06 -3.94
N LEU A 53 -4.34 -1.12 -4.87
CA LEU A 53 -4.26 -1.40 -6.32
C LEU A 53 -2.86 -1.86 -6.73
N SER A 54 -1.81 -1.24 -6.20
CA SER A 54 -0.42 -1.67 -6.47
C SER A 54 -0.13 -3.07 -5.93
N VAL A 55 -0.68 -3.41 -4.76
CA VAL A 55 -0.54 -4.75 -4.16
C VAL A 55 -1.29 -5.80 -4.97
N ALA A 56 -2.51 -5.50 -5.42
CA ALA A 56 -3.28 -6.38 -6.28
C ALA A 56 -2.58 -6.61 -7.64
N ALA A 57 -2.06 -5.55 -8.26
CA ALA A 57 -1.29 -5.66 -9.50
C ALA A 57 0.02 -6.45 -9.32
N CYS A 58 0.71 -6.26 -8.19
CA CYS A 58 1.89 -7.04 -7.83
C CYS A 58 1.52 -8.53 -7.65
N LEU A 59 0.42 -8.82 -6.94
CA LEU A 59 -0.07 -10.19 -6.74
C LEU A 59 -0.36 -10.88 -8.08
N ILE A 60 -1.09 -10.23 -8.99
CA ILE A 60 -1.41 -10.79 -10.32
C ILE A 60 -0.12 -11.04 -11.11
N SER A 61 0.81 -10.09 -11.11
CA SER A 61 2.09 -10.21 -11.80
C SER A 61 2.95 -11.34 -11.24
N LEU A 62 3.01 -11.47 -9.90
CA LEU A 62 3.72 -12.56 -9.24
C LEU A 62 3.05 -13.91 -9.49
N TRP A 63 1.71 -13.96 -9.55
CA TRP A 63 0.97 -15.19 -9.84
C TRP A 63 1.23 -15.70 -11.26
N GLN A 64 1.36 -14.81 -12.23
CA GLN A 64 1.68 -15.17 -13.62
C GLN A 64 3.10 -15.75 -13.76
N VAL A 65 4.03 -15.36 -12.89
CA VAL A 65 5.43 -15.80 -12.92
C VAL A 65 5.68 -17.02 -12.01
N ASP A 66 5.19 -17.01 -10.77
CA ASP A 66 5.36 -18.06 -9.77
C ASP A 66 4.14 -18.09 -8.83
N THR A 67 3.25 -19.08 -9.01
CA THR A 67 2.00 -19.24 -8.24
C THR A 67 2.22 -19.20 -6.73
N LEU A 68 3.34 -19.73 -6.23
CA LEU A 68 3.69 -19.71 -4.81
C LEU A 68 3.98 -18.29 -4.31
N SER A 69 4.68 -17.48 -5.09
CA SER A 69 4.93 -16.06 -4.78
C SER A 69 3.65 -15.23 -4.78
N GLY A 70 2.71 -15.54 -5.68
CA GLY A 70 1.35 -14.98 -5.67
C GLY A 70 0.56 -15.33 -4.39
N LEU A 71 0.56 -16.61 -3.99
CA LEU A 71 -0.09 -17.08 -2.76
C LEU A 71 0.47 -16.41 -1.50
N LEU A 72 1.79 -16.19 -1.43
CA LEU A 72 2.44 -15.49 -0.31
C LEU A 72 2.02 -14.01 -0.18
N PHE A 73 1.42 -13.44 -1.23
CA PHE A 73 0.92 -12.06 -1.25
C PHE A 73 -0.56 -11.95 -0.83
N LEU A 74 -1.35 -13.03 -0.89
CA LEU A 74 -2.74 -13.05 -0.42
C LEU A 74 -2.94 -12.55 1.02
N PRO A 75 -2.19 -13.02 2.04
CA PRO A 75 -2.37 -12.53 3.40
C PRO A 75 -2.08 -11.04 3.52
N TYR A 76 -1.18 -10.51 2.67
CA TYR A 76 -0.90 -9.08 2.64
C TYR A 76 -2.05 -8.27 2.03
N LEU A 77 -2.64 -8.73 0.92
CA LEU A 77 -3.82 -8.08 0.35
C LEU A 77 -5.01 -8.08 1.32
N ALA A 78 -5.20 -9.17 2.07
CA ALA A 78 -6.21 -9.23 3.13
C ALA A 78 -5.94 -8.17 4.22
N TRP A 79 -4.70 -8.04 4.66
CA TRP A 79 -4.31 -7.01 5.64
C TRP A 79 -4.54 -5.58 5.14
N VAL A 80 -4.13 -5.26 3.91
CA VAL A 80 -4.35 -3.91 3.33
C VAL A 80 -5.84 -3.61 3.19
N SER A 81 -6.68 -4.61 2.93
CA SER A 81 -8.14 -4.46 2.91
C SER A 81 -8.70 -4.13 4.30
N VAL A 82 -8.21 -4.78 5.35
CA VAL A 82 -8.59 -4.46 6.75
C VAL A 82 -8.14 -3.05 7.12
N ALA A 83 -6.91 -2.66 6.76
CA ALA A 83 -6.42 -1.30 6.94
C ALA A 83 -7.29 -0.27 6.20
N GLY A 84 -7.76 -0.61 4.99
CA GLY A 84 -8.71 0.17 4.20
C GLY A 84 -10.01 0.42 4.93
N ALA A 85 -10.63 -0.65 5.43
CA ALA A 85 -11.87 -0.59 6.19
C ALA A 85 -11.70 0.22 7.49
N LEU A 86 -10.58 0.04 8.20
CA LEU A 86 -10.27 0.83 9.39
C LEU A 86 -10.16 2.32 9.06
N ASN A 87 -9.39 2.67 8.03
CA ASN A 87 -9.16 4.06 7.62
C ASN A 87 -10.49 4.75 7.23
N ALA A 88 -11.32 4.07 6.45
CA ALA A 88 -12.65 4.53 6.08
C ALA A 88 -13.55 4.71 7.31
N SER A 89 -13.49 3.78 8.27
CA SER A 89 -14.23 3.87 9.54
C SER A 89 -13.77 5.09 10.37
N VAL A 90 -12.46 5.31 10.49
CA VAL A 90 -11.93 6.48 11.20
C VAL A 90 -12.39 7.78 10.54
N LEU A 91 -12.38 7.86 9.21
CA LEU A 91 -12.86 9.03 8.48
C LEU A 91 -14.36 9.29 8.71
N ASN A 92 -15.18 8.24 8.70
CA ASN A 92 -16.63 8.35 8.94
C ASN A 92 -16.95 8.75 10.38
N LEU A 93 -16.17 8.27 11.35
CA LEU A 93 -16.34 8.60 12.77
C LEU A 93 -15.78 9.98 13.15
N ASN A 94 -14.88 10.54 12.33
CA ASN A 94 -14.23 11.84 12.59
C ASN A 94 -14.35 12.78 11.38
N PRO A 95 -15.56 13.17 10.97
CA PRO A 95 -15.77 14.00 9.78
C PRO A 95 -15.19 15.43 9.93
N GLU A 96 -15.04 15.93 11.16
CA GLU A 96 -14.53 17.28 11.44
C GLU A 96 -13.00 17.36 11.60
N GLN A 97 -12.28 16.24 11.51
CA GLN A 97 -10.85 16.24 11.72
C GLN A 97 -10.15 17.03 10.61
N ARG A 98 -9.64 18.22 10.96
CA ARG A 98 -8.95 19.11 10.02
C ARG A 98 -7.50 18.63 9.81
N PRO A 99 -7.04 18.52 8.56
CA PRO A 99 -5.63 18.28 8.27
C PRO A 99 -4.75 19.36 8.90
N ILE A 100 -3.54 18.98 9.34
CA ILE A 100 -2.56 19.97 9.78
C ILE A 100 -2.10 20.77 8.56
N SER A 101 -2.25 22.10 8.61
CA SER A 101 -1.73 22.98 7.56
C SER A 101 -0.20 23.03 7.63
N LEU A 102 0.48 22.95 6.48
CA LEU A 102 1.94 22.97 6.41
C LEU A 102 2.58 24.17 7.14
N ASN A 103 1.88 25.31 7.18
CA ASN A 103 2.28 26.52 7.90
C ASN A 103 2.41 26.32 9.43
N GLN A 104 1.83 25.27 10.01
CA GLN A 104 1.94 24.96 11.44
C GLN A 104 3.10 24.03 11.78
N ILE A 105 3.77 23.45 10.77
CA ILE A 105 4.92 22.55 10.94
C ILE A 105 6.25 23.33 10.81
N SER A 106 6.20 24.52 10.20
CA SER A 106 7.36 25.37 9.90
C SER A 106 7.65 26.46 10.95
N ASN A 107 6.90 26.51 12.05
CA ASN A 107 7.11 27.40 13.20
C ASN A 107 7.52 26.58 14.42
#